data_AF-A0A7V5N3M9-F1
#
_entry.id   AF-A0A7V5N3M9-F1
#
_cell.length_a   1.000
_cell.length_b   1.000
_cell.length_c   1.000
_cell.angle_alpha   90.00
_cell.angle_beta   90.00
_cell.angle_gamma   90.00
#
_symmetry.space_group_name_H-M   'P 1'
#
loop_
_entity.id
_entity.type
_entity.pdbx_description
1 polymer ?
#
loop_
_entity_poly.entity_id
_entity_poly.type
_entity_poly.pdbx_seq_one_letter_code
_entity_poly.pdbx_strand_id
1 'polypeptide(L)'
;MDYQNHTLSPAKKLQLAFLAIFIVVFAGVVGFTAFEDMTPLEALYMTVITLSTVGFGEIQPLHTTGRVFVIILIVFGVASATFAASTLGQVILEGQFRRLMGRRKMESKIKKLKGHHIIAGFGRVGRQVAEEYVNRDVPFIIIEK
;
A
#
# COMPACT_ATOMS: atom_id res chain seq x y z
N MET A 1 20.81 -21.70 10.25
CA MET A 1 20.67 -20.38 10.90
C MET A 1 19.55 -19.64 10.19
N ASP A 2 18.32 -19.85 10.66
CA ASP A 2 17.11 -19.25 10.11
C ASP A 2 17.01 -17.78 10.54
N TYR A 3 17.40 -16.88 9.64
CA TYR A 3 17.00 -15.47 9.72
C TYR A 3 15.54 -15.35 9.25
N GLN A 4 14.61 -15.84 10.08
CA GLN A 4 13.21 -15.40 10.03
C GLN A 4 13.16 -13.95 10.49
N ASN A 5 13.53 -13.04 9.59
CA ASN A 5 13.20 -11.63 9.76
C ASN A 5 11.68 -11.55 9.84
N HIS A 6 11.19 -11.12 11.00
CA HIS A 6 9.82 -10.69 11.23
C HIS A 6 9.59 -9.40 10.42
N THR A 7 9.74 -9.45 9.10
CA THR A 7 9.38 -8.34 8.22
C THR A 7 7.86 -8.29 8.23
N LEU A 8 7.33 -7.39 9.05
CA LEU A 8 5.91 -7.03 9.06
C LEU A 8 5.44 -6.94 7.61
N SER A 9 4.34 -7.61 7.29
CA SER A 9 3.81 -7.58 5.93
C SER A 9 3.59 -6.12 5.51
N PRO A 10 3.72 -5.79 4.21
CA PRO A 10 3.55 -4.41 3.75
C PRO A 10 2.22 -3.79 4.22
N ALA A 11 1.17 -4.60 4.31
CA ALA A 11 -0.12 -4.20 4.87
C ALA A 11 -0.04 -3.85 6.37
N LYS A 12 0.65 -4.65 7.19
CA LYS A 12 0.83 -4.38 8.63
C LYS A 12 1.68 -3.13 8.87
N LYS A 13 2.72 -2.89 8.06
CA LYS A 13 3.52 -1.66 8.15
C LYS A 13 2.67 -0.43 7.82
N LEU A 14 1.82 -0.52 6.81
CA LEU A 14 0.91 0.57 6.43
C LEU A 14 -0.13 0.82 7.54
N GLN A 15 -0.72 -0.23 8.10
CA GLN A 15 -1.62 -0.11 9.27
C GLN A 15 -0.91 0.54 10.46
N LEU A 16 0.33 0.15 10.74
CA LEU A 16 1.13 0.76 11.82
C LEU A 16 1.42 2.23 11.55
N ALA A 17 1.69 2.62 10.30
CA ALA A 17 1.89 4.01 9.92
C ALA A 17 0.63 4.86 10.13
N PHE A 18 -0.53 4.37 9.68
CA PHE A 18 -1.81 5.06 9.93
C PHE A 18 -2.14 5.14 11.42
N LEU A 19 -1.89 4.07 12.18
CA LEU A 19 -2.09 4.06 13.62
C LEU A 19 -1.15 5.07 14.31
N ALA A 20 0.11 5.16 13.89
CA ALA A 20 1.05 6.13 14.44
C ALA A 20 0.59 7.58 14.20
N ILE A 21 0.16 7.91 12.98
CA ILE A 21 -0.41 9.24 12.68
C ILE A 21 -1.65 9.50 13.52
N PHE A 22 -2.54 8.52 13.64
CA PHE A 22 -3.75 8.65 14.45
C PHE A 22 -3.43 8.93 15.93
N ILE A 23 -2.46 8.21 16.51
CA ILE A 23 -2.00 8.43 17.89
C ILE A 23 -1.43 9.84 18.03
N VAL A 24 -0.61 10.31 17.08
CA VAL A 24 -0.03 11.67 17.14
C VAL A 24 -1.13 12.73 17.02
N VAL A 25 -2.10 12.55 16.12
CA VAL A 25 -3.23 13.48 15.99
C VAL A 25 -4.06 13.51 17.27
N PHE A 26 -4.37 12.33 17.83
CA PHE A 26 -5.14 12.23 19.06
C PHE A 26 -4.40 12.86 20.25
N ALA A 27 -3.10 12.58 20.38
CA ALA A 27 -2.25 13.19 21.39
C ALA A 27 -2.19 14.72 21.23
N GLY A 28 -2.10 15.22 19.99
CA GLY A 28 -2.18 16.64 19.66
C GLY A 28 -3.47 17.27 20.17
N VAL A 29 -4.63 16.70 19.78
CA VAL A 29 -5.95 17.20 20.20
C VAL A 29 -6.06 17.22 21.73
N VAL A 30 -5.76 16.10 22.39
CA VAL A 30 -5.84 16.00 23.85
C VAL A 30 -4.88 16.99 24.53
N GLY A 31 -3.63 17.08 24.06
CA GLY A 31 -2.63 17.97 24.63
C GLY A 31 -3.01 19.45 24.50
N PHE A 32 -3.47 19.89 23.33
CA PHE A 32 -3.94 21.27 23.16
C PHE A 32 -5.19 21.57 24.00
N THR A 33 -6.15 20.65 24.09
CA THR A 33 -7.32 20.85 24.95
C THR A 33 -6.96 20.90 26.44
N ALA A 34 -5.91 20.18 26.87
CA ALA A 34 -5.55 20.05 28.28
C ALA A 34 -4.53 21.10 28.77
N PHE A 35 -3.62 21.54 27.91
CA PHE A 35 -2.56 22.49 28.27
C PHE A 35 -2.89 23.93 27.89
N GLU A 36 -3.77 24.14 26.91
CA GLU A 36 -4.05 25.47 26.33
C GLU A 36 -5.54 25.81 26.30
N ASP A 37 -6.39 24.99 26.96
CA ASP A 37 -7.85 25.18 27.05
C ASP A 37 -8.56 25.41 25.70
N MET A 38 -7.96 24.93 24.60
CA MET A 38 -8.52 25.05 23.27
C MET A 38 -9.78 24.17 23.13
N THR A 39 -10.74 24.60 22.30
CA THR A 39 -11.83 23.71 21.91
C THR A 39 -11.28 22.51 21.11
N PRO A 40 -11.95 21.34 21.11
CA PRO A 40 -11.48 20.18 20.36
C PRO A 40 -11.28 20.45 18.87
N LEU A 41 -12.05 21.37 18.29
CA LEU A 41 -11.94 21.77 16.89
C LEU A 41 -10.68 22.62 16.64
N GLU A 42 -10.41 23.59 17.52
CA GLU A 42 -9.19 24.42 17.48
C GLU A 42 -7.94 23.56 17.69
N ALA A 43 -7.99 22.65 18.66
CA ALA A 43 -6.92 21.69 18.94
C ALA A 43 -6.65 20.77 17.74
N LEU A 44 -7.70 20.28 17.08
CA LEU A 44 -7.57 19.49 15.85
C LEU A 44 -6.99 20.33 14.71
N TYR A 45 -7.47 21.55 14.53
CA TYR A 45 -6.94 22.47 13.52
C TYR A 45 -5.45 22.73 13.74
N MET A 46 -5.05 23.09 14.97
CA MET A 46 -3.65 23.29 15.38
C MET A 46 -2.81 22.04 15.07
N THR A 47 -3.28 20.87 15.48
CA THR A 47 -2.58 19.61 15.25
C THR A 47 -2.39 19.33 13.76
N VAL A 48 -3.44 19.54 12.95
CA VAL A 48 -3.39 19.32 11.50
C VAL A 48 -2.44 20.29 10.82
N ILE A 49 -2.49 21.59 11.11
CA ILE A 49 -1.58 22.57 10.47
C ILE A 49 -0.11 22.35 10.86
N THR A 50 0.14 21.85 12.07
CA THR A 50 1.47 21.47 12.54
C THR A 50 1.97 20.23 11.82
N LEU A 51 1.16 19.17 11.75
CA LEU A 51 1.51 17.91 11.10
C LEU A 51 1.61 18.02 9.58
N SER A 52 0.80 18.86 8.96
CA SER A 52 0.83 19.11 7.52
C SER A 52 2.05 19.93 7.10
N THR A 53 2.85 20.41 8.05
CA THR A 53 4.00 21.32 7.84
C THR A 53 3.63 22.65 7.20
N VAL A 54 2.34 23.01 7.18
CA VAL A 54 1.87 24.28 6.63
C VAL A 54 2.18 25.42 7.59
N GLY A 55 1.92 25.22 8.89
CA GLY A 55 2.36 26.14 9.94
C GLY A 55 1.80 27.57 9.81
N PHE A 56 0.48 27.72 9.70
CA PHE A 56 -0.20 29.04 9.64
C PHE A 56 -0.03 29.93 10.89
N GLY A 57 0.68 29.45 11.92
CA GLY A 57 0.80 30.10 13.21
C GLY A 57 -0.18 29.55 14.24
N GLU A 58 0.04 29.94 15.49
CA GLU A 58 -0.80 29.53 16.64
C GLU A 58 -2.13 30.29 16.62
N ILE A 59 -3.26 29.61 16.89
CA ILE A 59 -4.58 30.27 17.00
C ILE A 59 -4.58 31.27 18.17
N GLN A 60 -3.91 30.91 19.27
CA GLN A 60 -3.75 31.72 20.47
C GLN A 60 -2.31 31.58 21.00
N PRO A 61 -1.79 32.55 21.76
CA PRO A 61 -0.43 32.49 22.29
C PRO A 61 -0.24 31.28 23.21
N LEU A 62 0.71 30.40 22.90
CA LEU A 62 0.98 29.23 23.73
C LEU A 62 1.75 29.58 25.01
N HIS A 63 1.37 28.94 26.12
CA HIS A 63 2.14 28.92 27.36
C HIS A 63 3.46 28.16 27.20
N THR A 64 4.41 28.36 28.12
CA THR A 64 5.72 27.70 28.09
C THR A 64 5.60 26.17 28.02
N THR A 65 4.64 25.58 28.74
CA THR A 65 4.33 24.15 28.72
C THR A 65 3.77 23.69 27.38
N GLY A 66 2.83 24.44 26.78
CA GLY A 66 2.30 24.12 25.45
C GLY A 66 3.35 24.21 24.36
N ARG A 67 4.29 25.17 24.44
CA ARG A 67 5.41 25.24 23.50
C ARG A 67 6.30 24.00 23.55
N VAL A 68 6.64 23.52 24.75
CA VAL A 68 7.40 22.27 24.92
C VAL A 68 6.61 21.09 24.37
N PHE A 69 5.31 21.03 24.63
CA PHE A 69 4.43 20.01 24.07
C PHE A 69 4.43 20.03 22.53
N VAL A 70 4.29 21.21 21.91
CA VAL A 70 4.30 21.36 20.45
C VAL A 70 5.64 20.93 19.85
N ILE A 71 6.77 21.25 20.48
CA ILE A 71 8.10 20.78 20.04
C ILE A 71 8.12 19.25 19.99
N ILE A 72 7.62 18.59 21.05
CA ILE A 72 7.53 17.12 21.11
C ILE A 72 6.58 16.60 20.01
N LEU A 73 5.41 17.21 19.87
CA LEU A 73 4.41 16.85 18.86
C LEU A 73 4.97 16.93 17.44
N ILE A 74 5.74 17.97 17.13
CA ILE A 74 6.40 18.14 15.83
C ILE A 74 7.39 17.00 15.57
N VAL A 75 8.25 16.67 16.53
CA VAL A 75 9.26 15.60 16.37
C VAL A 75 8.58 14.26 16.07
N PHE A 76 7.58 13.88 16.86
CA PHE A 76 6.84 12.64 16.63
C PHE A 76 5.98 12.69 15.35
N GLY A 77 5.42 13.85 15.05
CA GLY A 77 4.65 14.12 13.83
C GLY A 77 5.46 13.90 12.57
N VAL A 78 6.60 14.58 12.45
CA VAL A 78 7.50 14.45 11.30
C VAL A 78 8.03 13.02 11.17
N ALA A 79 8.38 12.37 12.29
CA ALA A 79 8.81 10.98 12.28
C ALA A 79 7.71 10.05 11.74
N SER A 80 6.47 10.21 12.22
CA SER A 80 5.32 9.41 11.76
C SER A 80 4.98 9.64 10.29
N ALA A 81 5.02 10.90 9.82
CA ALA A 81 4.77 11.26 8.43
C ALA A 81 5.85 10.71 7.50
N THR A 82 7.12 10.81 7.89
CA THR A 82 8.25 10.26 7.13
C THR A 82 8.17 8.74 7.04
N PHE A 83 7.81 8.08 8.15
CA PHE A 83 7.61 6.64 8.18
C PHE A 83 6.45 6.19 7.27
N ALA A 84 5.33 6.93 7.29
CA ALA A 84 4.19 6.67 6.42
C ALA A 84 4.53 6.85 4.94
N ALA A 85 5.17 7.97 4.58
CA ALA A 85 5.62 8.23 3.21
C ALA A 85 6.60 7.15 2.71
N SER A 86 7.56 6.76 3.54
CA SER A 86 8.52 5.70 3.22
C SER A 86 7.84 4.36 2.98
N THR A 87 6.89 4.00 3.85
CA THR A 87 6.13 2.74 3.74
C THR A 87 5.24 2.73 2.49
N LEU A 88 4.56 3.84 2.20
CA LEU A 88 3.76 3.99 0.98
C LEU A 88 4.64 3.85 -0.27
N GLY A 89 5.81 4.49 -0.29
CA GLY A 89 6.78 4.35 -1.37
C GLY A 89 7.20 2.89 -1.60
N GLN A 90 7.51 2.16 -0.52
CA GLN A 90 7.84 0.73 -0.60
C GLN A 90 6.70 -0.11 -1.18
N VAL A 91 5.46 0.12 -0.73
CA VAL A 91 4.28 -0.62 -1.23
C VAL A 91 4.06 -0.38 -2.72
N ILE A 92 4.19 0.87 -3.18
CA ILE A 92 4.04 1.22 -4.60
C ILE A 92 5.13 0.53 -5.43
N LEU A 93 6.39 0.64 -5.00
CA LEU A 93 7.52 0.03 -5.69
C LEU A 93 7.40 -1.49 -5.74
N GLU A 94 7.06 -2.14 -4.63
CA GLU A 94 6.84 -3.59 -4.59
C GLU A 94 5.67 -4.03 -5.48
N GLY A 95 4.58 -3.25 -5.53
CA GLY A 95 3.43 -3.52 -6.38
C GLY A 95 3.80 -3.49 -7.87
N GLN A 96 4.56 -2.48 -8.29
CA GLN A 96 5.10 -2.37 -9.64
C GLN A 96 6.04 -3.54 -9.96
N PHE A 97 6.94 -3.88 -9.04
CA PHE A 97 7.92 -4.95 -9.22
C PHE A 97 7.25 -6.33 -9.33
N ARG A 98 6.24 -6.62 -8.51
CA ARG A 98 5.45 -7.86 -8.59
C ARG A 98 4.74 -8.01 -9.93
N ARG A 99 4.18 -6.94 -10.49
CA ARG A 99 3.53 -6.98 -11.82
C ARG A 99 4.54 -7.29 -12.92
N LEU A 100 5.69 -6.63 -12.91
CA LEU A 100 6.74 -6.84 -13.91
C LEU A 100 7.31 -8.27 -13.85
N MET A 101 7.64 -8.74 -12.64
CA MET A 101 8.15 -10.08 -12.39
C MET A 101 7.11 -11.17 -12.65
N GLY A 102 5.84 -10.92 -12.32
CA GLY A 102 4.72 -11.82 -12.60
C GLY A 102 4.55 -12.06 -14.11
N ARG A 103 4.60 -10.98 -14.90
CA ARG A 103 4.55 -11.06 -16.36
C ARG A 103 5.73 -11.84 -16.94
N ARG A 104 6.96 -11.56 -16.49
CA ARG A 104 8.16 -12.32 -16.94
C ARG A 104 8.09 -13.79 -16.57
N LYS A 105 7.63 -14.14 -15.36
CA LYS A 105 7.43 -15.54 -14.95
C LYS A 105 6.38 -16.24 -15.81
N MET A 106 5.27 -15.56 -16.10
CA MET A 106 4.22 -16.07 -16.98
C MET A 106 4.75 -16.29 -18.40
N GLU A 107 5.43 -15.30 -18.99
CA GLU A 107 6.04 -15.40 -20.33
C GLU A 107 7.09 -16.51 -20.39
N SER A 108 7.89 -16.70 -19.34
CA SER A 108 8.86 -17.81 -19.26
C SER A 108 8.16 -19.17 -19.18
N LYS A 109 7.04 -19.29 -18.45
CA LYS A 109 6.22 -20.50 -18.45
C LYS A 109 5.61 -20.76 -19.82
N ILE A 110 5.08 -19.73 -20.49
CA ILE A 110 4.52 -19.84 -21.85
C ILE A 110 5.61 -20.26 -22.85
N LYS A 111 6.83 -19.71 -22.79
CA LYS A 111 7.94 -20.12 -23.67
C LYS A 111 8.39 -21.57 -23.47
N LYS A 112 8.16 -22.16 -22.29
CA LYS A 112 8.47 -23.56 -22.00
C LYS A 112 7.42 -24.53 -22.53
N LEU A 113 6.23 -24.03 -22.88
CA LEU A 113 5.20 -24.82 -23.53
C LEU A 113 5.68 -25.19 -24.94
N LYS A 114 5.81 -26.49 -25.23
CA LYS A 114 6.21 -27.02 -26.53
C LYS A 114 5.32 -28.20 -26.93
N GLY A 115 4.80 -28.17 -28.15
CA GLY A 115 3.99 -29.25 -28.73
C GLY A 115 2.56 -29.32 -28.19
N HIS A 116 1.92 -28.17 -27.96
CA HIS A 116 0.54 -28.12 -27.46
C HIS A 116 -0.35 -27.55 -28.55
N HIS A 117 -1.36 -28.33 -28.91
CA HIS A 117 -2.32 -27.94 -29.92
C HIS A 117 -3.54 -27.34 -29.21
N ILE A 118 -3.81 -26.05 -29.45
CA ILE A 118 -4.93 -25.34 -28.82
C ILE A 118 -5.91 -24.95 -29.93
N ILE A 119 -7.16 -25.41 -29.82
CA ILE A 119 -8.25 -25.01 -30.70
C ILE A 119 -9.04 -23.92 -29.98
N ALA A 120 -8.88 -22.67 -30.40
CA ALA A 120 -9.62 -21.53 -29.83
C ALA A 120 -10.98 -21.39 -30.53
N GLY A 121 -12.04 -21.86 -29.88
CA GLY A 121 -13.43 -21.84 -30.33
C GLY A 121 -13.88 -23.16 -30.98
N PHE A 122 -15.03 -23.68 -30.54
CA PHE A 122 -15.60 -24.95 -31.02
C PHE A 122 -16.77 -24.77 -31.99
N GLY A 123 -16.66 -23.77 -32.86
CA GLY A 123 -17.62 -23.56 -33.95
C GLY A 123 -17.47 -24.59 -35.07
N ARG A 124 -18.12 -24.33 -36.22
CA ARG A 124 -18.09 -25.22 -37.40
C ARG A 124 -16.67 -25.61 -37.82
N VAL A 125 -15.76 -24.65 -37.90
CA VAL A 125 -14.35 -24.88 -38.29
C VAL A 125 -13.56 -25.56 -37.17
N GLY A 126 -13.73 -25.12 -35.92
CA GLY A 126 -13.03 -25.72 -34.77
C GLY A 126 -13.37 -27.19 -34.56
N ARG A 127 -14.62 -27.58 -34.83
CA ARG A 127 -15.07 -28.97 -34.79
C ARG A 127 -14.43 -29.83 -35.88
N GLN A 128 -14.32 -29.33 -37.11
CA GLN A 128 -13.60 -30.05 -38.17
C GLN A 128 -12.12 -30.25 -37.85
N VAL A 129 -11.45 -29.21 -37.31
CA VAL A 129 -10.04 -29.31 -36.91
C VAL A 129 -9.87 -30.31 -35.75
N ALA A 130 -10.81 -30.33 -34.79
CA ALA A 130 -10.81 -31.28 -33.69
C ALA A 130 -11.00 -32.73 -34.17
N GLU A 131 -11.94 -32.98 -35.08
CA GLU A 131 -12.14 -34.31 -35.70
C GLU A 131 -10.88 -34.79 -36.44
N GLU A 132 -10.23 -33.89 -37.19
CA GLU A 132 -8.98 -34.24 -37.87
C GLU A 132 -7.83 -34.55 -36.88
N TYR A 133 -7.77 -33.84 -35.75
CA TYR A 133 -6.76 -34.10 -34.72
C TYR A 133 -7.02 -35.41 -33.97
N VAL A 134 -8.29 -35.76 -33.70
CA VAL A 134 -8.67 -37.08 -33.16
C VAL A 134 -8.27 -38.19 -34.14
N ASN A 135 -8.56 -38.04 -35.44
CA ASN A 135 -8.21 -39.04 -36.45
C ASN A 135 -6.70 -39.26 -36.62
N ARG A 136 -5.89 -38.26 -36.29
CA ARG A 136 -4.42 -38.30 -36.36
C ARG A 136 -3.76 -38.61 -35.01
N ASP A 137 -4.54 -38.90 -33.98
CA ASP A 137 -4.08 -39.16 -32.61
C ASP A 137 -3.19 -38.03 -32.04
N VAL A 138 -3.51 -36.79 -32.42
CA VAL A 138 -2.82 -35.59 -31.95
C VAL A 138 -3.54 -35.07 -30.70
N PRO A 139 -2.91 -35.01 -29.52
CA PRO A 139 -3.53 -34.47 -28.32
C PRO A 139 -3.68 -32.95 -28.40
N PHE A 140 -4.90 -32.45 -28.13
CA PHE A 140 -5.22 -31.02 -28.16
C PHE A 140 -6.16 -30.60 -27.03
N ILE A 141 -6.25 -29.29 -26.78
CA ILE A 141 -7.17 -28.68 -25.82
C ILE A 141 -8.04 -27.67 -26.58
N ILE A 142 -9.36 -27.73 -26.37
CA ILE A 142 -10.29 -26.73 -26.89
C ILE A 142 -10.53 -25.68 -25.83
N ILE A 143 -10.47 -24.41 -26.21
CA ILE A 143 -10.84 -23.27 -25.36
C ILE A 143 -12.01 -22.55 -26.05
N GLU A 144 -13.19 -22.61 -25.45
CA GLU A 144 -14.38 -21.87 -25.86
C GLU A 144 -14.66 -20.75 -24.85
N LYS A 145 -15.17 -19.60 -25.33
CA LYS A 145 -15.32 -18.37 -24.54
C LYS A 145 -16.73 -18.25 -23.98
#